data_AF-A0A5C3MTX9-F1
#
_entry.id   AF-A0A5C3MTX9-F1
#
_cell.length_a   1.000
_cell.length_b   1.000
_cell.length_c   1.000
_cell.angle_alpha   90.00
_cell.angle_beta   90.00
_cell.angle_gamma   90.00
#
_symmetry.space_group_name_H-M   'P 1'
#
loop_
_entity.id
_entity.type
_entity.pdbx_description
1 polymer ?
#
loop_
_entity_poly.entity_id
_entity_poly.type
_entity_poly.pdbx_seq_one_letter_code
_entity_poly.pdbx_strand_id
1 'polypeptide(L)'
;MSVLFTWVSPSRKGGHIEITPNDNRYGVYIADRETGILHTRSDIMIEKQVDGTTYQLGTVDIKSGLVTCNGRTATMNRVSKLRAHETFVAYNGMNYEWEVEPRGAHLKVEDESKRTIASFTAERGYFGAREPAQLIVHGDGLMMLDEVIATAVYIARKMVIRRNAQIAAGSATT
;
A
#
# COMPACT_ATOMS: atom_id res chain seq x y z
N MET A 1 2.14 -20.82 3.19
CA MET A 1 3.40 -20.07 2.93
C MET A 1 3.09 -18.58 2.95
N SER A 2 4.00 -17.74 3.45
CA SER A 2 3.83 -16.28 3.48
C SER A 2 5.19 -15.59 3.33
N VAL A 3 5.16 -14.34 2.85
CA VAL A 3 6.34 -13.49 2.65
C VAL A 3 6.12 -12.16 3.37
N LEU A 4 7.14 -11.66 4.05
CA LEU A 4 7.12 -10.37 4.72
C LEU A 4 7.85 -9.35 3.86
N PHE A 5 7.19 -8.23 3.58
CA PHE A 5 7.77 -7.06 2.94
C PHE A 5 7.89 -5.94 3.97
N THR A 6 9.02 -5.26 3.98
CA THR A 6 9.30 -4.14 4.90
C THR A 6 9.49 -2.86 4.11
N TRP A 7 8.83 -1.80 4.56
CA TRP A 7 8.90 -0.47 3.95
C TRP A 7 10.11 0.28 4.52
N VAL A 8 11.20 0.30 3.77
CA VAL A 8 12.45 0.92 4.14
C VAL A 8 12.57 2.27 3.43
N SER A 9 12.83 3.33 4.20
CA SER A 9 13.19 4.63 3.64
C SER A 9 14.70 4.78 3.78
N PRO A 10 15.49 4.67 2.69
CA PRO A 10 16.96 4.73 2.78
C PRO A 10 17.47 6.04 3.38
N SER A 11 16.70 7.13 3.29
CA SER A 11 16.90 8.31 4.15
C SER A 11 15.59 9.07 4.41
N ARG A 12 15.59 9.97 5.41
CA ARG A 12 14.47 10.90 5.68
C ARG A 12 14.21 11.91 4.54
N LYS A 13 15.20 12.10 3.65
CA LYS A 13 15.11 12.98 2.47
C LYS A 13 15.01 12.16 1.17
N GLY A 14 14.92 10.83 1.26
CA GLY A 14 14.80 9.95 0.11
C GLY A 14 13.48 10.21 -0.58
N GLY A 15 13.53 10.49 -1.89
CA GLY A 15 12.35 10.72 -2.73
C GLY A 15 11.55 9.45 -3.03
N HIS A 16 11.88 8.30 -2.43
CA HIS A 16 11.20 7.01 -2.62
C HIS A 16 11.21 6.16 -1.33
N ILE A 17 10.37 5.13 -1.32
CA ILE A 17 10.29 4.06 -0.32
C ILE A 17 10.62 2.74 -1.03
N GLU A 18 11.54 1.98 -0.47
CA GLU A 18 11.80 0.61 -0.88
C GLU A 18 10.88 -0.33 -0.09
N ILE A 19 10.31 -1.32 -0.76
CA ILE A 19 9.47 -2.37 -0.19
C ILE A 19 10.23 -3.67 -0.41
N THR A 20 10.97 -4.07 0.62
CA THR A 20 11.98 -5.13 0.54
C THR A 20 11.43 -6.44 1.11
N PRO A 21 11.44 -7.55 0.37
CA PRO A 21 11.06 -8.85 0.90
C PRO A 21 12.10 -9.40 1.88
N ASN A 22 11.65 -10.20 2.85
CA ASN A 22 12.53 -11.00 3.71
C ASN A 22 13.08 -12.26 3.03
N ASP A 23 12.65 -12.53 1.80
CA ASP A 23 12.97 -13.71 1.01
C ASP A 23 13.48 -13.26 -0.36
N ASN A 24 14.70 -13.68 -0.70
CA ASN A 24 15.43 -13.24 -1.91
C ASN A 24 14.85 -13.78 -3.22
N ARG A 25 13.87 -14.68 -3.16
CA ARG A 25 13.14 -15.16 -4.35
C ARG A 25 12.19 -14.11 -4.94
N TYR A 26 11.94 -13.04 -4.19
CA TYR A 26 11.04 -11.97 -4.60
C TYR A 26 11.83 -10.68 -4.89
N GLY A 27 11.33 -9.90 -5.85
CA GLY A 27 11.91 -8.61 -6.20
C GLY A 27 11.68 -7.54 -5.14
N VAL A 28 12.52 -6.51 -5.17
CA VAL A 28 12.32 -5.28 -4.39
C VAL A 28 11.38 -4.38 -5.17
N TYR A 29 10.46 -3.70 -4.48
CA TYR A 29 9.61 -2.69 -5.12
C TYR A 29 10.04 -1.31 -4.66
N ILE A 30 10.00 -0.32 -5.54
CA ILE A 30 10.35 1.06 -5.24
C ILE A 30 9.10 1.88 -5.53
N ALA A 31 8.59 2.57 -4.51
CA ALA A 31 7.44 3.45 -4.63
C ALA A 31 7.88 4.89 -4.39
N ASP A 32 7.58 5.79 -5.32
CA ASP A 32 7.95 7.19 -5.19
C ASP A 32 7.31 7.82 -3.94
N ARG A 33 8.14 8.59 -3.25
CA ARG A 33 7.87 9.27 -2.00
C ARG A 33 8.16 10.74 -2.20
N GLU A 34 7.39 11.41 -3.05
CA GLU A 34 7.39 12.88 -3.00
C GLU A 34 6.67 13.33 -1.72
N THR A 35 7.46 13.61 -0.69
CA THR A 35 7.02 14.21 0.58
C THR A 35 7.33 15.69 0.58
N GLY A 36 6.31 16.51 0.35
CA GLY A 36 6.34 17.94 0.64
C GLY A 36 4.96 18.43 1.06
N ILE A 37 4.91 19.35 2.03
CA ILE A 37 3.67 19.97 2.57
C ILE A 37 2.96 20.83 1.48
N LEU A 38 3.67 21.14 0.39
CA LEU A 38 3.20 21.93 -0.75
C LEU A 38 2.90 21.10 -2.01
N HIS A 39 3.08 19.77 -1.99
CA HIS A 39 2.89 18.95 -3.19
C HIS A 39 1.47 18.38 -3.31
N THR A 40 0.84 18.65 -4.45
CA THR A 40 -0.56 18.41 -4.79
C THR A 40 -0.81 17.10 -5.55
N ARG A 41 0.26 16.37 -5.90
CA ARG A 41 0.21 15.12 -6.66
C ARG A 41 -0.30 13.96 -5.81
N SER A 42 -1.34 13.31 -6.31
CA SER A 42 -1.97 12.14 -5.70
C SER A 42 -1.49 10.83 -6.33
N ASP A 43 -0.68 10.93 -7.38
CA ASP A 43 -0.07 9.83 -8.11
C ASP A 43 1.25 9.39 -7.46
N ILE A 44 1.45 8.06 -7.40
CA ILE A 44 2.67 7.39 -6.97
C ILE A 44 3.08 6.44 -8.09
N MET A 45 4.31 6.53 -8.56
CA MET A 45 4.88 5.53 -9.47
C MET A 45 5.46 4.38 -8.66
N ILE A 46 5.29 3.15 -9.18
CA ILE A 46 5.85 1.94 -8.60
C ILE A 46 6.73 1.27 -9.63
N GLU A 47 7.94 0.95 -9.22
CA GLU A 47 8.92 0.18 -9.96
C GLU A 47 9.19 -1.14 -9.24
N LYS A 48 9.66 -2.14 -9.99
CA LYS A 48 10.05 -3.45 -9.48
C LYS A 48 11.46 -3.76 -9.96
N GLN A 49 12.34 -4.09 -9.02
CA GLN A 49 13.71 -4.50 -9.29
C GLN A 49 13.83 -6.03 -9.16
N VAL A 50 14.28 -6.66 -10.24
CA VAL A 50 14.53 -8.10 -10.34
C VAL A 50 15.89 -8.32 -10.98
N ASP A 51 16.77 -9.07 -10.33
CA ASP A 51 18.11 -9.41 -10.83
C ASP A 51 18.92 -8.19 -11.32
N GLY A 52 18.86 -7.09 -10.57
CA GLY A 52 19.56 -5.85 -10.88
C GLY A 52 18.92 -5.00 -11.99
N THR A 53 17.82 -5.44 -12.59
CA THR A 53 17.08 -4.69 -13.62
C THR A 53 15.81 -4.09 -13.01
N THR A 54 15.55 -2.81 -13.30
CA THR A 54 14.36 -2.09 -12.84
C THR A 54 13.33 -2.01 -13.95
N TYR A 55 12.08 -2.35 -13.63
CA TYR A 55 10.93 -2.29 -14.52
C TYR A 55 9.87 -1.39 -13.91
N GLN A 56 9.24 -0.56 -14.74
CA GLN A 56 8.05 0.18 -14.31
C GLN A 56 6.91 -0.83 -14.09
N LEU A 57 6.43 -0.93 -12.86
CA LEU A 57 5.32 -1.83 -12.52
C LEU A 57 3.98 -1.17 -12.78
N GLY A 58 3.84 0.11 -12.42
CA GLY A 58 2.58 0.80 -12.53
C GLY A 58 2.50 2.12 -11.78
N THR A 59 1.27 2.61 -11.62
CA THR A 59 0.97 3.91 -11.00
C THR A 59 -0.26 3.82 -10.13
N VAL A 60 -0.31 4.64 -9.08
CA VAL A 60 -1.37 4.66 -8.08
C VAL A 60 -1.85 6.09 -7.91
N ASP A 61 -3.11 6.40 -8.19
CA ASP A 61 -3.68 7.72 -7.97
C ASP A 61 -4.77 7.70 -6.88
N ILE A 62 -4.46 8.33 -5.75
CA ILE A 62 -5.33 8.35 -4.58
C ILE A 62 -6.63 9.14 -4.82
N LYS A 63 -6.60 10.20 -5.65
CA LYS A 63 -7.77 11.06 -5.89
C LYS A 63 -8.79 10.37 -6.78
N SER A 64 -8.33 9.79 -7.90
CA SER A 64 -9.21 9.07 -8.82
C SER A 64 -9.57 7.66 -8.33
N GLY A 65 -8.81 7.11 -7.37
CA GLY A 65 -9.02 5.74 -6.92
C GLY A 65 -8.48 4.70 -7.90
N LEU A 66 -7.58 5.08 -8.80
CA LEU A 66 -7.06 4.18 -9.83
C LEU A 66 -5.72 3.58 -9.42
N VAL A 67 -5.58 2.27 -9.61
CA VAL A 67 -4.34 1.52 -9.41
C VAL A 67 -4.03 0.80 -10.72
N THR A 68 -2.99 1.22 -11.42
CA THR A 68 -2.50 0.56 -12.61
C THR A 68 -1.31 -0.33 -12.24
N CYS A 69 -1.32 -1.58 -12.67
CA CYS A 69 -0.27 -2.57 -12.43
C CYS A 69 -0.16 -3.48 -13.64
N ASN A 70 1.06 -3.68 -14.17
CA ASN A 70 1.32 -4.55 -15.33
C ASN A 70 0.40 -4.24 -16.53
N GLY A 71 0.14 -2.96 -16.79
CA GLY A 71 -0.72 -2.49 -17.89
C GLY A 71 -2.24 -2.64 -17.65
N ARG A 72 -2.68 -3.21 -16.52
CA ARG A 72 -4.09 -3.30 -16.13
C ARG A 72 -4.42 -2.23 -15.12
N THR A 73 -5.57 -1.56 -15.26
CA THR A 73 -6.08 -0.60 -14.28
C THR A 73 -7.22 -1.22 -13.47
N ALA A 74 -7.08 -1.19 -12.15
CA ALA A 74 -8.12 -1.51 -11.18
C ALA A 74 -8.66 -0.22 -10.54
N THR A 75 -9.96 -0.18 -10.33
CA THR A 75 -10.63 0.92 -9.60
C THR A 75 -10.86 0.50 -8.16
N MET A 76 -10.29 1.28 -7.23
CA MET A 76 -10.49 1.17 -5.79
C MET A 76 -11.79 1.87 -5.41
N ASN A 77 -12.79 1.09 -5.05
CA ASN A 77 -14.12 1.57 -4.72
C ASN A 77 -14.31 1.62 -3.21
N ARG A 78 -14.68 2.80 -2.70
CA ARG A 78 -15.02 2.94 -1.28
C ARG A 78 -16.44 2.42 -1.03
N VAL A 79 -16.57 1.35 -0.26
CA VAL A 79 -17.87 0.70 -0.01
C VAL A 79 -18.74 1.50 0.97
N SER A 80 -18.13 2.22 1.92
CA SER A 80 -18.88 2.99 2.92
C SER A 80 -18.20 4.32 3.29
N LYS A 81 -19.00 5.34 3.56
CA LYS A 81 -18.52 6.61 4.16
C LYS A 81 -18.13 6.45 5.62
N LEU A 82 -18.76 5.52 6.34
CA LEU A 82 -18.59 5.31 7.79
C LEU A 82 -17.50 4.28 8.11
N ARG A 83 -17.37 3.26 7.26
CA ARG A 83 -16.33 2.24 7.43
C ARG A 83 -15.25 2.39 6.37
N ALA A 84 -13.99 2.18 6.73
CA ALA A 84 -12.86 2.38 5.84
C ALA A 84 -12.57 1.10 5.03
N HIS A 85 -13.52 0.69 4.20
CA HIS A 85 -13.37 -0.46 3.29
C HIS A 85 -13.17 0.03 1.87
N GLU A 86 -12.22 -0.57 1.16
CA GLU A 86 -11.93 -0.29 -0.24
C GLU A 86 -11.91 -1.61 -1.00
N THR A 87 -12.72 -1.73 -2.05
CA THR A 87 -12.80 -2.95 -2.87
C THR A 87 -12.21 -2.75 -4.25
N PHE A 88 -11.75 -3.84 -4.86
CA PHE A 88 -11.31 -3.85 -6.26
C PHE A 88 -11.40 -5.27 -6.84
N VAL A 89 -11.53 -5.34 -8.17
CA VAL A 89 -11.47 -6.60 -8.91
C VAL A 89 -10.03 -6.84 -9.38
N ALA A 90 -9.44 -7.96 -8.94
CA ALA A 90 -8.09 -8.36 -9.33
C ALA A 90 -8.04 -8.95 -10.74
N TYR A 91 -6.84 -9.25 -11.28
CA TYR A 91 -6.72 -9.80 -12.64
C TYR A 91 -7.41 -11.16 -12.82
N ASN A 92 -7.53 -11.92 -11.73
CA ASN A 92 -8.19 -13.24 -11.72
C ASN A 92 -9.72 -13.13 -11.74
N GLY A 93 -10.28 -11.91 -11.82
CA GLY A 93 -11.71 -11.65 -11.85
C GLY A 93 -12.41 -11.72 -10.49
N MET A 94 -11.69 -12.06 -9.41
CA MET A 94 -12.26 -12.08 -8.06
C MET A 94 -12.27 -10.69 -7.44
N ASN A 95 -13.27 -10.45 -6.60
CA ASN A 95 -13.40 -9.20 -5.85
C ASN A 95 -12.68 -9.31 -4.51
N TYR A 96 -11.94 -8.27 -4.16
CA TYR A 96 -11.13 -8.20 -2.96
C TYR A 96 -11.44 -6.94 -2.18
N GLU A 97 -11.29 -7.02 -0.86
CA GLU A 97 -11.61 -5.94 0.06
C GLU A 97 -10.42 -5.65 0.98
N TRP A 98 -9.94 -4.42 0.97
CA TRP A 98 -9.10 -3.87 2.02
C TRP A 98 -9.98 -3.34 3.15
N GLU A 99 -9.99 -4.04 4.27
CA GLU A 99 -10.55 -3.56 5.54
C GLU A 99 -9.49 -2.73 6.27
N VAL A 100 -9.65 -1.40 6.28
CA VAL A 100 -8.67 -0.48 6.87
C VAL A 100 -9.01 -0.18 8.32
N GLU A 101 -8.02 -0.37 9.18
CA GLU A 101 -8.07 -0.14 10.61
C GLU A 101 -7.14 1.03 11.02
N PRO A 102 -7.24 1.56 12.25
CA PRO A 102 -6.38 2.66 12.69
C PRO A 102 -4.87 2.38 12.61
N ARG A 103 -4.46 1.11 12.65
CA ARG A 103 -3.04 0.70 12.70
C ARG A 103 -2.58 -0.16 11.53
N GLY A 104 -3.44 -0.39 10.54
CA GLY A 104 -3.14 -1.28 9.43
C GLY A 104 -4.33 -1.49 8.50
N ALA A 105 -4.23 -2.50 7.65
CA ALA A 105 -5.33 -2.94 6.82
C ALA A 105 -5.18 -4.44 6.49
N HIS A 106 -6.30 -5.11 6.24
CA HIS A 106 -6.32 -6.51 5.85
C HIS A 106 -6.98 -6.65 4.48
N LEU A 107 -6.31 -7.34 3.56
CA LEU A 107 -6.85 -7.68 2.25
C LEU A 107 -7.52 -9.04 2.32
N LYS A 108 -8.82 -9.08 2.05
CA LYS A 108 -9.65 -10.28 2.10
C LYS A 108 -10.28 -10.56 0.73
N VAL A 109 -10.53 -11.83 0.46
CA VAL A 109 -11.40 -12.23 -0.66
C VAL A 109 -12.85 -11.91 -0.28
N GLU A 110 -13.61 -11.28 -1.17
CA GLU A 110 -15.03 -11.01 -0.96
C GLU A 110 -15.87 -12.23 -1.37
N ASP A 111 -15.60 -13.36 -0.72
CA ASP A 111 -16.37 -14.60 -0.83
C ASP A 111 -16.89 -15.01 0.56
N GLU A 112 -17.57 -16.15 0.64
CA GLU A 112 -18.07 -16.68 1.92
C GLU A 112 -16.95 -17.01 2.91
N SER A 113 -15.72 -17.26 2.42
CA SER A 113 -14.58 -17.58 3.27
C SER A 113 -14.01 -16.36 4.00
N LYS A 114 -14.15 -15.16 3.41
CA LYS A 114 -13.54 -13.91 3.88
C LYS A 114 -12.06 -14.03 4.24
N ARG A 115 -11.36 -14.92 3.53
CA ARG A 115 -9.99 -15.29 3.82
C ARG A 115 -9.05 -14.11 3.60
N THR A 116 -8.20 -13.83 4.58
CA THR A 116 -7.15 -12.82 4.48
C THR A 116 -5.99 -13.32 3.62
N ILE A 117 -5.66 -12.59 2.55
CA ILE A 117 -4.54 -12.88 1.65
C ILE A 117 -3.36 -11.93 1.82
N ALA A 118 -3.56 -10.76 2.46
CA ALA A 118 -2.48 -9.90 2.89
C ALA A 118 -2.84 -9.07 4.13
N SER A 119 -1.84 -8.70 4.92
CA SER A 119 -1.99 -7.84 6.09
C SER A 119 -0.93 -6.75 6.08
N PHE A 120 -1.37 -5.49 6.02
CA PHE A 120 -0.53 -4.31 6.09
C PHE A 120 -0.55 -3.75 7.52
N THR A 121 0.62 -3.50 8.09
CA THR A 121 0.79 -2.80 9.37
C THR A 121 1.48 -1.47 9.09
N ALA A 122 0.81 -0.38 9.46
CA ALA A 122 1.37 0.97 9.31
C ALA A 122 2.54 1.17 10.27
N GLU A 123 3.46 2.05 9.89
CA GLU A 123 4.64 2.42 10.67
C GLU A 123 4.30 2.85 12.11
N ARG A 124 5.03 2.33 13.10
CA ARG A 124 4.79 2.57 14.54
C ARG A 124 6.03 3.15 15.22
N GLY A 125 5.83 3.88 16.31
CA GLY A 125 6.93 4.38 17.14
C GLY A 125 6.62 5.71 17.82
N TYR A 126 7.09 5.84 19.05
CA TYR A 126 7.17 7.08 19.81
C TYR A 126 8.61 7.21 20.31
N PHE A 127 9.19 8.41 20.23
CA PHE A 127 10.53 8.74 20.76
C PHE A 127 11.64 7.72 20.40
N GLY A 128 12.17 7.83 19.17
CA GLY A 128 13.47 7.26 18.80
C GLY A 128 13.47 5.85 18.20
N ALA A 129 12.53 4.97 18.55
CA ALA A 129 12.38 3.65 17.92
C ALA A 129 11.18 3.65 16.96
N ARG A 130 11.45 3.74 15.64
CA ARG A 130 10.43 3.74 14.58
C ARG A 130 10.45 2.37 13.88
N GLU A 131 9.44 1.56 14.13
CA GLU A 131 9.22 0.30 13.43
C GLU A 131 8.70 0.61 12.02
N PRO A 132 9.36 0.11 10.96
CA PRO A 132 8.94 0.34 9.59
C PRO A 132 7.56 -0.27 9.32
N ALA A 133 6.84 0.27 8.34
CA ALA A 133 5.60 -0.37 7.89
C ALA A 133 5.92 -1.75 7.29
N GLN A 134 4.98 -2.68 7.46
CA GLN A 134 5.15 -4.07 7.06
C GLN A 134 3.94 -4.55 6.26
N LEU A 135 4.18 -5.42 5.30
CA LEU A 135 3.13 -6.10 4.54
C LEU A 135 3.44 -7.60 4.51
N ILE A 136 2.53 -8.39 5.07
CA ILE A 136 2.61 -9.85 5.01
C ILE A 136 1.67 -10.31 3.90
N VAL A 137 2.17 -11.08 2.94
CA VAL A 137 1.39 -11.66 1.85
C VAL A 137 1.33 -13.18 2.03
N HIS A 138 0.12 -13.73 2.00
CA HIS A 138 -0.14 -15.16 2.18
C HIS A 138 -0.34 -15.87 0.83
N GLY A 139 -0.26 -17.21 0.85
CA GLY A 139 -0.31 -18.11 -0.32
C GLY A 139 -1.01 -17.58 -1.57
N ASP A 140 -2.33 -17.39 -1.54
CA ASP A 140 -3.10 -16.98 -2.72
C ASP A 140 -2.77 -15.55 -3.17
N GLY A 141 -2.40 -14.68 -2.24
CA GLY A 141 -1.92 -13.32 -2.54
C GLY A 141 -0.59 -13.31 -3.30
N LEU A 142 0.24 -14.35 -3.15
CA LEU A 142 1.52 -14.44 -3.86
C LEU A 142 1.33 -14.64 -5.38
N MET A 143 0.21 -15.22 -5.82
CA MET A 143 -0.12 -15.36 -7.25
C MET A 143 -0.49 -14.03 -7.90
N MET A 144 -0.78 -13.01 -7.11
CA MET A 144 -1.14 -11.65 -7.53
C MET A 144 -0.26 -10.62 -6.82
N LEU A 145 0.98 -10.99 -6.51
CA LEU A 145 1.85 -10.22 -5.64
C LEU A 145 2.00 -8.77 -6.09
N ASP A 146 2.23 -8.53 -7.37
CA ASP A 146 2.39 -7.19 -7.93
C ASP A 146 1.16 -6.30 -7.69
N GLU A 147 -0.05 -6.85 -7.84
CA GLU A 147 -1.30 -6.14 -7.55
C GLU A 147 -1.50 -5.92 -6.05
N VAL A 148 -1.12 -6.89 -5.22
CA VAL A 148 -1.14 -6.75 -3.75
C VAL A 148 -0.20 -5.62 -3.32
N ILE A 149 1.02 -5.55 -3.87
CA ILE A 149 1.94 -4.44 -3.59
C ILE A 149 1.33 -3.11 -4.04
N ALA A 150 0.84 -3.03 -5.28
CA ALA A 150 0.30 -1.78 -5.83
C ALA A 150 -0.90 -1.26 -5.02
N THR A 151 -1.83 -2.14 -4.65
CA THR A 151 -2.98 -1.76 -3.83
C THR A 151 -2.58 -1.49 -2.37
N ALA A 152 -1.58 -2.17 -1.81
CA ALA A 152 -1.04 -1.82 -0.50
C ALA A 152 -0.40 -0.43 -0.49
N VAL A 153 0.29 -0.03 -1.56
CA VAL A 153 0.82 1.34 -1.73
C VAL A 153 -0.30 2.38 -1.72
N TYR A 154 -1.39 2.11 -2.43
CA TYR A 154 -2.60 2.94 -2.39
C TYR A 154 -3.13 3.11 -0.96
N ILE A 155 -3.32 2.00 -0.23
CA ILE A 155 -3.86 2.02 1.13
C ILE A 155 -2.94 2.77 2.10
N ALA A 156 -1.64 2.48 2.06
CA ALA A 156 -0.66 3.12 2.93
C ALA A 156 -0.65 4.66 2.73
N ARG A 157 -0.66 5.13 1.48
CA ARG A 157 -0.71 6.58 1.19
C ARG A 157 -2.01 7.19 1.68
N LYS A 158 -3.14 6.52 1.46
CA LYS A 158 -4.46 6.98 1.93
C LYS A 158 -4.51 7.11 3.45
N MET A 159 -3.91 6.18 4.18
CA MET A 159 -3.78 6.24 5.64
C MET A 159 -2.92 7.43 6.10
N VAL A 160 -1.79 7.69 5.44
CA VAL A 160 -0.93 8.86 5.75
C VAL A 160 -1.69 10.18 5.53
N ILE A 161 -2.40 10.31 4.40
CA ILE A 161 -3.20 11.51 4.10
C ILE A 161 -4.28 11.74 5.18
N ARG A 162 -5.01 10.68 5.55
CA ARG A 162 -6.04 10.75 6.61
C ARG A 162 -5.45 11.16 7.95
N ARG A 163 -4.31 10.57 8.35
CA ARG A 163 -3.60 10.91 9.60
C ARG A 163 -3.17 12.37 9.61
N ASN A 164 -2.59 12.87 8.52
CA ASN A 164 -2.16 14.27 8.43
C ASN A 164 -3.34 15.23 8.49
N ALA A 165 -4.46 14.92 7.84
CA ALA A 165 -5.69 15.71 7.92
C ALA A 165 -6.27 15.77 9.35
N GLN A 166 -6.24 14.63 10.07
CA GLN A 166 -6.66 14.59 11.48
C GLN A 166 -5.75 15.41 12.39
N ILE A 167 -4.43 15.34 12.20
CA ILE A 167 -3.47 16.16 12.95
C ILE A 167 -3.75 17.64 12.70
N ALA A 168 -3.89 18.05 11.42
CA ALA A 168 -4.16 19.44 11.04
C ALA A 168 -5.47 19.97 11.65
N ALA A 169 -6.55 19.18 11.59
CA ALA A 169 -7.83 19.54 12.20
C ALA A 169 -7.75 19.63 13.73
N GLY A 170 -7.03 18.71 14.38
CA GLY A 170 -6.79 18.73 15.82
C GLY A 170 -6.01 19.97 16.28
N SER A 171 -4.98 20.36 15.52
CA SER A 171 -4.18 21.57 15.81
C SER A 171 -4.91 22.89 15.57
N ALA A 172 -6.00 22.92 14.80
CA ALA A 172 -6.79 24.13 14.56
C ALA A 172 -7.82 24.44 15.67
N THR A 173 -7.94 23.57 16.69
CA THR A 173 -8.95 23.67 17.76
C THR A 173 -8.34 24.05 19.12
N THR A 174 -7.07 24.48 19.14
CA THR A 174 -6.29 24.91 20.31
C THR A 174 -5.70 26.27 20.04
#